data_AF-A0A535HKU9-F1
#
_entry.id   AF-A0A535HKU9-F1
#
_cell.length_a   1.000
_cell.length_b   1.000
_cell.length_c   1.000
_cell.angle_alpha   90.00
_cell.angle_beta   90.00
_cell.angle_gamma   90.00
#
_symmetry.space_group_name_H-M   'P 1'
#
loop_
_entity.id
_entity.type
_entity.pdbx_description
1 polymer ?
#
loop_
_entity_poly.entity_id
_entity_poly.type
_entity_poly.pdbx_seq_one_letter_code
_entity_poly.pdbx_strand_id
1 'polypeptide(L)' 'MQIGIIGLPTSGKTTVFNALTRGNVQPARYSSGKFEVHTGVVDVPDERLPVLAR' A
#
# COMPACT_ATOMS: atom_id res chain seq x y z
N MET A 1 13.83 -1.96 2.31
CA MET A 1 13.00 -2.55 3.39
C MET A 1 11.59 -2.78 2.86
N GLN A 2 10.89 -3.81 3.34
CA GLN A 2 9.50 -4.10 2.95
C GLN A 2 8.61 -4.05 4.21
N ILE A 3 7.42 -3.47 4.08
CA ILE A 3 6.43 -3.36 5.16
C ILE A 3 5.16 -4.10 4.72
N GLY A 4 4.61 -4.93 5.59
CA GLY A 4 3.36 -5.67 5.33
C GLY A 4 2.16 -5.05 6.04
N ILE A 5 1.06 -4.86 5.31
CA ILE A 5 -0.24 -4.48 5.88
C ILE A 5 -1.03 -5.77 6.19
N ILE A 6 -1.19 -6.11 7.46
CA ILE A 6 -1.87 -7.33 7.93
C ILE A 6 -3.15 -7.02 8.71
N GLY A 7 -4.09 -7.96 8.77
CA GLY A 7 -5.36 -7.77 9.48
C GLY A 7 -6.49 -8.68 9.03
N LEU A 8 -7.54 -8.74 9.83
CA LEU A 8 -8.73 -9.58 9.64
C LEU A 8 -9.43 -9.34 8.30
N PRO A 9 -10.22 -10.32 7.79
CA PRO A 9 -11.05 -10.10 6.62
C PRO A 9 -11.88 -8.81 6.69
N THR A 10 -12.02 -8.08 5.57
CA THR A 10 -12.78 -6.82 5.46
C THR A 10 -12.33 -5.65 6.35
N SER A 11 -11.17 -5.73 7.01
CA SER A 11 -10.63 -4.67 7.88
C SER A 11 -10.09 -3.42 7.16
N GLY A 12 -10.37 -3.22 5.86
CA GLY A 12 -9.92 -2.06 5.10
C GLY A 12 -8.46 -2.07 4.62
N LYS A 13 -7.76 -3.22 4.63
CA LYS A 13 -6.35 -3.32 4.19
C LYS A 13 -6.10 -2.75 2.79
N THR A 14 -6.93 -3.11 1.82
CA THR A 14 -6.82 -2.62 0.43
C THR A 14 -7.07 -1.11 0.35
N THR A 15 -7.94 -0.56 1.20
CA THR A 15 -8.19 0.88 1.27
C THR A 15 -6.95 1.64 1.74
N VAL A 16 -6.28 1.16 2.79
CA VAL A 16 -5.03 1.76 3.27
C VAL A 16 -3.92 1.64 2.23
N PHE A 17 -3.78 0.47 1.61
CA PHE A 17 -2.81 0.26 0.53
C PHE A 17 -3.03 1.25 -0.62
N ASN A 18 -4.28 1.42 -1.08
CA ASN A 18 -4.62 2.37 -2.14
C ASN A 18 -4.36 3.81 -1.73
N ALA A 19 -4.66 4.19 -0.49
CA ALA A 19 -4.40 5.53 0.01
C ALA A 19 -2.89 5.86 0.00
N LEU A 20 -2.05 4.93 0.42
CA LEU A 20 -0.59 5.10 0.45
C LEU A 20 0.02 5.09 -0.95
N THR A 21 -0.41 4.18 -1.81
CA THR A 21 0.13 4.01 -3.16
C THR A 21 -0.51 4.93 -4.20
N ARG A 22 -1.58 5.64 -3.84
CA ARG A 22 -2.52 6.31 -4.77
C ARG A 22 -3.03 5.37 -5.86
N GLY A 23 -3.03 4.06 -5.58
CA GLY A 23 -3.51 3.02 -6.48
C GLY A 23 -5.03 2.87 -6.45
N ASN A 24 -5.57 2.11 -7.41
CA ASN A 24 -7.00 1.82 -7.48
C ASN A 24 -7.25 0.30 -7.51
N VAL A 25 -6.60 -0.41 -6.59
CA VAL A 25 -6.72 -1.86 -6.48
C VAL A 25 -8.08 -2.20 -5.87
N GLN A 26 -8.85 -3.09 -6.51
CA GLN A 26 -10.14 -3.48 -5.97
C GLN A 26 -9.97 -4.36 -4.73
N PRO A 27 -10.76 -4.14 -3.66
CA PRO A 27 -10.78 -5.06 -2.53
C PRO A 27 -11.16 -6.47 -3.02
N ALA A 28 -10.27 -7.43 -2.81
CA ALA A 28 -10.52 -8.81 -3.19
C ALA A 28 -11.81 -9.33 -2.53
N ARG A 29 -12.72 -9.91 -3.32
CA ARG A 29 -13.90 -10.60 -2.79
C ARG A 29 -13.46 -11.95 -2.21
N TYR A 30 -13.80 -12.22 -0.95
CA TYR A 30 -13.44 -13.43 -0.18
C TYR A 30 -14.04 -14.74 -0.75
N SER A 31 -13.87 -15.06 -2.03
CA SER A 31 -14.67 -16.12 -2.67
C SER A 31 -13.95 -17.41 -3.04
N SER A 32 -12.62 -17.57 -2.91
CA SER A 32 -11.99 -18.83 -3.38
C SER A 32 -10.64 -19.23 -2.78
N GLY A 33 -10.28 -18.80 -1.55
CA GLY A 33 -9.06 -19.28 -0.87
C GLY A 33 -7.72 -18.83 -1.50
N LYS A 34 -7.74 -17.94 -2.50
CA LYS A 34 -6.54 -17.27 -3.02
C LYS A 34 -6.41 -15.89 -2.40
N PHE A 35 -5.35 -15.69 -1.62
CA PHE A 35 -5.00 -14.37 -1.08
C PHE A 35 -4.10 -13.67 -2.09
N GLU A 36 -4.63 -12.65 -2.76
CA GLU A 36 -3.84 -11.78 -3.63
C GLU A 36 -3.00 -10.84 -2.75
N VAL A 37 -1.68 -10.86 -2.92
CA VAL A 37 -0.76 -9.96 -2.20
C VAL A 37 -0.47 -8.78 -3.11
N HIS A 38 -0.82 -7.58 -2.66
CA HIS A 38 -0.50 -6.35 -3.38
C HIS A 38 0.84 -5.78 -2.90
N THR A 39 1.74 -5.53 -3.84
CA THR A 39 3.02 -4.88 -3.59
C THR A 39 3.03 -3.52 -4.29
N GLY A 40 3.60 -2.52 -3.62
CA GLY A 40 3.69 -1.16 -4.13
C GLY A 40 4.85 -0.42 -3.48
N VAL A 41 5.36 0.60 -4.17
CA VAL A 41 6.41 1.49 -3.68
C VAL A 41 5.82 2.86 -3.48
N VAL A 42 6.17 3.49 -2.37
CA VAL A 42 5.74 4.86 -2.03
C VAL A 42 6.98 5.64 -1.68
N ASP A 43 7.14 6.80 -2.30
CA ASP A 43 8.23 7.71 -2.00
C ASP A 43 8.02 8.34 -0.63
N VAL A 44 9.08 8.35 0.18
CA VAL A 44 9.07 9.04 1.47
C VAL A 44 9.36 10.51 1.18
N PRO A 45 8.42 11.44 1.47
CA PRO A 45 8.67 12.85 1.28
C PRO A 45 9.78 13.32 2.22
N ASP A 46 10.83 13.91 1.66
CA ASP A 46 11.95 14.47 2.42
C ASP A 46 12.28 15.88 1.92
N GLU A 47 11.96 16.88 2.73
CA GLU A 47 12.17 18.30 2.45
C GLU A 47 13.66 18.69 2.38
N ARG A 48 14.57 17.82 2.84
CA ARG A 48 16.02 18.08 2.81
C ARG A 48 16.62 17.84 1.42
N LEU A 49 16.03 16.94 0.62
CA LEU A 49 16.57 16.59 -0.70
C LEU A 49 16.63 17.79 -1.67
N PRO A 50 15.61 18.65 -1.79
CA PRO A 50 15.68 19.84 -2.64
C PRO A 50 16.76 20.84 -2.22
N VAL A 51 17.04 20.95 -0.92
CA VAL A 51 18.07 21.85 -0.38
C VAL A 51 19.47 21.36 -0.73
N LEU A 52 19.68 20.04 -0.68
CA LEU A 52 20.96 19.40 -1.00
C LEU A 52 21.21 19.23 -2.51
N ALA A 53 20.16 19.28 -3.33
CA ALA A 53 20.26 19.21 -4.79
C ALA A 53 20.68 20.54 -5.45
N ARG A 54 20.88 21.59 -4.64
CA ARG A 54 21.35 22.91 -5.07
C ARG A 54 22.86 23.04 -4.89
#